data_AF-A0A9P7RQA5-F1
#
_entry.id   AF-A0A9P7RQA5-F1
#
_cell.length_a   1.000
_cell.length_b   1.000
_cell.length_c   1.000
_cell.angle_alpha   90.00
_cell.angle_beta   90.00
_cell.angle_gamma   90.00
#
_symmetry.space_group_name_H-M   'P 1'
#
loop_
_entity.id
_entity.type
_entity.pdbx_description
1 polymer ?
#
loop_
_entity_poly.entity_id
_entity_poly.type
_entity_poly.pdbx_seq_one_letter_code
_entity_poly.pdbx_strand_id
1 'polypeptide(L)'
;MSSTNTDPNVAFYGFSPVARDPDVLFDGHPTASGDNPKQDLFTIENFPLPDSSLVRDVKAFVKNELDEQTFNHSNRVYVYGVALTKTHFPHWSYDYETYYLACLLHDIGTAEKYLATTKMSFEFKGAIVARELIFSLGGVEDQADSVCDAIVRHQDIFVKGGNITMIGQILQLSTVLGMSIVSIPRLTLDHASSSRQHGMSSQPHSPTTDRDNNNSVPKERLVWALCPRY
;
A
#
# COMPACT_ATOMS: atom_id res chain seq x y z
N MET A 1 -7.60 41.55 -2.31
CA MET A 1 -6.95 40.34 -1.74
C MET A 1 -7.60 39.15 -2.41
N SER A 2 -6.89 38.51 -3.33
CA SER A 2 -7.41 37.35 -4.07
C SER A 2 -7.48 36.17 -3.11
N SER A 3 -8.68 35.82 -2.67
CA SER A 3 -8.94 34.54 -2.01
C SER A 3 -8.68 33.44 -3.03
N THR A 4 -7.49 32.85 -3.00
CA THR A 4 -7.17 31.65 -3.77
C THR A 4 -8.13 30.56 -3.30
N ASN A 5 -9.20 30.35 -4.05
CA ASN A 5 -10.10 29.22 -3.88
C ASN A 5 -9.31 27.98 -4.33
N THR A 6 -8.45 27.47 -3.45
CA THR A 6 -7.75 26.21 -3.66
C THR A 6 -8.80 25.13 -3.76
N ASP A 7 -8.92 24.55 -4.95
CA ASP A 7 -9.81 23.43 -5.22
C ASP A 7 -9.55 22.32 -4.17
N PRO A 8 -10.54 21.98 -3.33
CA PRO A 8 -10.35 20.98 -2.27
C PRO A 8 -9.99 19.60 -2.84
N ASN A 9 -10.34 19.33 -4.11
CA ASN A 9 -10.01 18.07 -4.78
C ASN A 9 -8.51 17.92 -5.02
N VAL A 10 -7.77 19.03 -5.18
CA VAL A 10 -6.31 19.00 -5.35
C VAL A 10 -5.62 18.34 -4.16
N ALA A 11 -5.99 18.74 -2.94
CA ALA A 11 -5.43 18.14 -1.74
C ALA A 11 -5.98 16.73 -1.49
N PHE A 12 -7.30 16.55 -1.65
CA PHE A 12 -7.98 15.29 -1.36
C PHE A 12 -7.48 14.13 -2.24
N TYR A 13 -7.42 14.33 -3.56
CA TYR A 13 -6.91 13.33 -4.49
C TYR A 13 -5.37 13.34 -4.61
N GLY A 14 -4.68 14.13 -3.79
CA GLY A 14 -3.23 14.09 -3.65
C GLY A 14 -2.45 14.67 -4.83
N PHE A 15 -3.03 15.63 -5.56
CA PHE A 15 -2.34 16.45 -6.57
C PHE A 15 -1.36 17.47 -5.96
N SER A 16 -1.31 17.60 -4.63
CA SER A 16 -0.32 18.42 -3.93
C SER A 16 1.10 18.10 -4.43
N PRO A 17 1.86 19.11 -4.88
CA PRO A 17 3.20 18.88 -5.42
C PRO A 17 4.19 18.57 -4.29
N VAL A 18 4.98 17.52 -4.47
CA VAL A 18 6.09 17.16 -3.58
C VAL A 18 7.37 16.96 -4.39
N ALA A 19 8.52 17.11 -3.73
CA ALA A 19 9.81 16.87 -4.37
C ALA A 19 9.88 15.42 -4.85
N ARG A 20 10.19 15.24 -6.15
CA ARG A 20 10.28 13.91 -6.75
C ARG A 20 11.60 13.22 -6.42
N ASP A 21 12.68 13.99 -6.35
CA ASP A 21 14.01 13.47 -6.03
C ASP A 21 14.09 13.06 -4.55
N PRO A 22 14.31 11.78 -4.22
CA PRO A 22 14.39 11.33 -2.83
C PRO A 22 15.49 12.05 -2.03
N ASP A 23 16.62 12.40 -2.68
CA ASP A 23 17.71 13.10 -2.01
C ASP A 23 17.26 14.49 -1.54
N VAL A 24 16.42 15.17 -2.32
CA VAL A 24 15.83 16.47 -1.96
C VAL A 24 14.70 16.30 -0.95
N LEU A 25 13.87 15.27 -1.14
CA LEU A 25 12.71 15.00 -0.29
C LEU A 25 13.12 14.66 1.16
N PHE A 26 14.24 13.96 1.32
CA PHE A 26 14.74 13.52 2.62
C PHE A 26 15.94 14.32 3.15
N ASP A 27 16.39 15.37 2.44
CA ASP A 27 17.50 16.21 2.91
C ASP A 27 17.18 16.84 4.27
N GLY A 28 18.04 16.59 5.27
CA GLY A 28 17.84 17.03 6.65
C GLY A 28 16.57 16.49 7.32
N HIS A 29 15.92 15.46 6.76
CA HIS A 29 14.63 15.00 7.25
C HIS A 29 14.77 14.35 8.64
N PRO A 30 13.99 14.80 9.64
CA PRO A 30 14.22 14.49 11.06
C PRO A 30 14.09 12.99 11.40
N THR A 31 13.37 12.24 10.57
CA THR A 31 13.12 10.82 10.78
C THR A 31 13.80 9.91 9.74
N ALA A 32 14.46 10.48 8.72
CA ALA A 32 15.11 9.71 7.66
C ALA A 32 16.64 9.87 7.65
N SER A 33 17.19 10.53 8.67
CA SER A 33 18.64 10.78 8.81
C SER A 33 19.33 9.72 9.68
N GLY A 34 20.63 9.53 9.46
CA GLY A 34 21.50 8.65 10.26
C GLY A 34 21.48 7.18 9.85
N ASP A 35 22.31 6.36 10.52
CA ASP A 35 22.51 4.93 10.18
C ASP A 35 21.25 4.08 10.36
N ASN A 36 20.30 4.55 11.17
CA ASN A 36 19.04 3.87 11.46
C ASN A 36 17.89 4.88 11.40
N PRO A 37 17.33 5.14 10.19
CA PRO A 37 16.11 5.92 10.03
C PRO A 37 15.00 5.42 10.96
N LYS A 38 14.14 6.33 11.42
CA LYS A 38 13.04 6.03 12.33
C LYS A 38 12.18 4.90 11.77
N GLN A 39 11.91 3.90 12.59
CA GLN A 39 10.96 2.82 12.31
C GLN A 39 9.85 2.90 13.35
N ASP A 40 8.59 3.01 12.92
CA ASP A 40 7.44 2.89 13.81
C ASP A 40 6.90 1.45 13.77
N LEU A 41 6.40 0.98 14.92
CA LEU A 41 5.71 -0.30 15.02
C LEU A 41 4.25 -0.12 14.59
N PHE A 42 3.78 -0.99 13.69
CA PHE A 42 2.41 -0.97 13.20
C PHE A 42 1.71 -2.32 13.44
N THR A 43 0.41 -2.24 13.66
CA THR A 43 -0.54 -3.36 13.65
C THR A 43 -1.50 -3.22 12.46
N ILE A 44 -2.31 -4.25 12.20
CA ILE A 44 -3.23 -4.29 11.06
C ILE A 44 -4.20 -3.10 11.08
N GLU A 45 -4.64 -2.66 12.26
CA GLU A 45 -5.56 -1.53 12.44
C GLU A 45 -4.94 -0.18 12.02
N ASN A 46 -3.62 -0.12 11.81
CA ASN A 46 -2.97 1.08 11.30
C ASN A 46 -3.09 1.23 9.78
N PHE A 47 -3.62 0.24 9.07
CA PHE A 47 -3.72 0.25 7.61
C PHE A 47 -5.21 0.23 7.20
N PRO A 48 -5.84 1.40 7.03
CA PRO A 48 -7.28 1.47 6.74
C PRO A 48 -7.56 0.95 5.34
N LEU A 49 -7.97 -0.31 5.21
CA LEU A 49 -8.26 -0.93 3.91
C LEU A 49 -9.57 -0.36 3.32
N PRO A 50 -9.51 0.42 2.22
CA PRO A 50 -10.71 0.91 1.56
C PRO A 50 -11.54 -0.26 1.00
N ASP A 51 -12.87 -0.19 1.11
CA ASP A 51 -13.78 -1.27 0.72
C ASP A 51 -15.00 -0.82 -0.10
N SER A 52 -14.96 0.39 -0.65
CA SER A 52 -16.04 0.95 -1.46
C SER A 52 -16.41 0.03 -2.63
N SER A 53 -17.58 0.28 -3.23
CA SER A 53 -17.99 -0.49 -4.42
C SER A 53 -16.92 -0.45 -5.51
N LEU A 54 -16.39 0.74 -5.79
CA LEU A 54 -15.32 0.94 -6.77
C LEU A 54 -14.10 0.08 -6.46
N VAL A 55 -13.61 0.10 -5.20
CA VAL A 55 -12.44 -0.70 -4.80
C VAL A 55 -12.71 -2.19 -4.92
N ARG A 56 -13.91 -2.66 -4.55
CA ARG A 56 -14.27 -4.08 -4.68
C ARG A 56 -14.29 -4.53 -6.15
N ASP A 57 -14.84 -3.71 -7.02
CA ASP A 57 -14.92 -4.00 -8.46
C ASP A 57 -13.53 -3.98 -9.10
N VAL A 58 -12.68 -3.00 -8.75
CA VAL A 58 -11.27 -2.93 -9.19
C VAL A 58 -10.48 -4.13 -8.68
N LYS A 59 -10.65 -4.54 -7.41
CA LYS A 59 -9.98 -5.73 -6.87
C LYS A 59 -10.38 -7.00 -7.60
N ALA A 60 -11.66 -7.15 -7.95
CA ALA A 60 -12.13 -8.29 -8.73
C ALA A 60 -11.51 -8.30 -10.13
N PHE A 61 -11.46 -7.15 -10.79
CA PHE A 61 -10.81 -6.99 -12.08
C PHE A 61 -9.31 -7.36 -12.02
N VAL A 62 -8.56 -6.78 -11.08
CA VAL A 62 -7.12 -7.03 -10.95
C VAL A 62 -6.83 -8.50 -10.65
N LYS A 63 -7.60 -9.14 -9.77
CA LYS A 63 -7.45 -10.59 -9.48
C LYS A 63 -7.71 -11.50 -10.68
N ASN A 64 -8.50 -11.03 -11.64
CA ASN A 64 -8.79 -11.78 -12.86
C ASN A 64 -7.71 -11.59 -13.93
N GLU A 65 -7.03 -10.44 -13.94
CA GLU A 65 -6.08 -10.06 -14.99
C GLU A 65 -4.60 -10.29 -14.60
N LEU A 66 -4.26 -10.20 -13.31
CA LEU A 66 -2.90 -10.37 -12.79
C LEU A 66 -2.73 -11.70 -12.04
N ASP A 67 -1.49 -12.20 -12.03
CA ASP A 67 -1.13 -13.35 -11.20
C ASP A 67 -1.17 -13.00 -9.69
N GLU A 68 -1.21 -14.04 -8.86
CA GLU A 68 -1.30 -13.90 -7.40
C GLU A 68 -0.11 -13.13 -6.80
N GLN A 69 1.10 -13.27 -7.36
CA GLN A 69 2.30 -12.61 -6.83
C GLN A 69 2.23 -11.10 -7.07
N THR A 70 1.82 -10.69 -8.26
CA THR A 70 1.65 -9.27 -8.63
C THR A 70 0.48 -8.63 -7.86
N PHE A 71 -0.63 -9.33 -7.69
CA PHE A 71 -1.72 -8.87 -6.82
C PHE A 71 -1.25 -8.70 -5.37
N ASN A 72 -0.50 -9.66 -4.84
CA ASN A 72 0.04 -9.57 -3.49
C ASN A 72 1.10 -8.46 -3.36
N HIS A 73 1.92 -8.23 -4.39
CA HIS A 73 2.85 -7.09 -4.45
C HIS A 73 2.11 -5.77 -4.31
N SER A 74 1.04 -5.57 -5.09
CA SER A 74 0.20 -4.37 -5.02
C SER A 74 -0.35 -4.09 -3.61
N ASN A 75 -0.76 -5.15 -2.89
CA ASN A 75 -1.21 -4.99 -1.49
C ASN A 75 -0.06 -4.66 -0.53
N ARG A 76 1.16 -5.16 -0.76
CA ARG A 76 2.34 -4.78 0.04
C ARG A 76 2.74 -3.33 -0.21
N VAL A 77 2.72 -2.88 -1.47
CA VAL A 77 2.97 -1.49 -1.86
C VAL A 77 2.07 -0.54 -1.06
N TYR A 78 0.77 -0.83 -0.99
CA TYR A 78 -0.17 -0.05 -0.17
C TYR A 78 0.26 0.03 1.31
N VAL A 79 0.60 -1.10 1.93
CA VAL A 79 1.04 -1.14 3.33
C VAL A 79 2.32 -0.32 3.53
N TYR A 80 3.29 -0.44 2.62
CA TYR A 80 4.54 0.32 2.68
C TYR A 80 4.31 1.83 2.57
N GLY A 81 3.50 2.30 1.62
CA GLY A 81 3.26 3.73 1.48
C GLY A 81 2.52 4.34 2.66
N VAL A 82 1.55 3.63 3.24
CA VAL A 82 0.86 4.10 4.46
C VAL A 82 1.82 4.12 5.66
N ALA A 83 2.69 3.11 5.82
CA ALA A 83 3.70 3.11 6.89
C ALA A 83 4.72 4.25 6.71
N LEU A 84 5.19 4.45 5.48
CA LEU A 84 6.13 5.50 5.08
C LEU A 84 5.58 6.89 5.42
N THR A 85 4.35 7.19 4.98
CA THR A 85 3.72 8.50 5.22
C THR A 85 3.43 8.71 6.70
N LYS A 86 2.94 7.71 7.44
CA LYS A 86 2.73 7.84 8.89
C LYS A 86 4.02 8.13 9.67
N THR A 87 5.13 7.50 9.27
CA THR A 87 6.41 7.62 9.98
C THR A 87 7.16 8.90 9.60
N HIS A 88 7.24 9.18 8.30
CA HIS A 88 8.11 10.23 7.76
C HIS A 88 7.33 11.48 7.34
N PHE A 89 6.09 11.35 6.88
CA PHE A 89 5.31 12.48 6.37
C PHE A 89 3.94 12.60 7.06
N PRO A 90 3.86 12.70 8.40
CA PRO A 90 2.59 12.65 9.13
C PRO A 90 1.65 13.84 8.84
N HIS A 91 2.16 14.88 8.16
CA HIS A 91 1.40 16.04 7.72
C HIS A 91 0.87 15.92 6.28
N TRP A 92 1.23 14.85 5.56
CA TRP A 92 0.69 14.57 4.24
C TRP A 92 -0.74 14.04 4.38
N SER A 93 -1.68 14.70 3.72
CA SER A 93 -3.08 14.33 3.70
C SER A 93 -3.47 14.00 2.26
N TYR A 94 -4.01 12.80 2.08
CA TYR A 94 -4.45 12.27 0.81
C TYR A 94 -5.53 11.22 1.07
N ASP A 95 -6.34 10.94 0.05
CA ASP A 95 -7.36 9.91 0.13
C ASP A 95 -6.75 8.50 0.03
N TYR A 96 -6.99 7.66 1.04
CA TYR A 96 -6.48 6.28 1.08
C TYR A 96 -7.06 5.41 -0.02
N GLU A 97 -8.30 5.67 -0.45
CA GLU A 97 -8.92 4.94 -1.55
C GLU A 97 -8.19 5.21 -2.87
N THR A 98 -7.94 6.49 -3.18
CA THR A 98 -7.16 6.91 -4.36
C THR A 98 -5.78 6.27 -4.39
N TYR A 99 -5.06 6.28 -3.26
CA TYR A 99 -3.77 5.62 -3.16
C TYR A 99 -3.88 4.09 -3.36
N TYR A 100 -4.89 3.45 -2.76
CA TYR A 100 -5.07 2.01 -2.88
C TYR A 100 -5.44 1.58 -4.31
N LEU A 101 -6.27 2.37 -5.01
CA LEU A 101 -6.57 2.17 -6.43
C LEU A 101 -5.30 2.26 -7.28
N ALA A 102 -4.45 3.26 -7.03
CA ALA A 102 -3.15 3.37 -7.70
C ALA A 102 -2.27 2.14 -7.43
N CYS A 103 -2.18 1.67 -6.19
CA CYS A 103 -1.44 0.46 -5.84
C CYS A 103 -1.96 -0.78 -6.57
N LEU A 104 -3.28 -0.99 -6.58
CA LEU A 104 -3.91 -2.15 -7.23
C LEU A 104 -3.68 -2.18 -8.74
N LEU A 105 -3.56 -1.00 -9.38
CA LEU A 105 -3.55 -0.87 -10.83
C LEU A 105 -2.17 -0.54 -11.40
N HIS A 106 -1.15 -0.21 -10.60
CA HIS A 106 0.14 0.25 -11.16
C HIS A 106 0.83 -0.75 -12.09
N ASP A 107 0.69 -2.04 -11.81
CA ASP A 107 1.23 -3.11 -12.63
C ASP A 107 0.21 -3.71 -13.60
N ILE A 108 -0.99 -3.12 -13.76
CA ILE A 108 -2.02 -3.71 -14.63
C ILE A 108 -1.56 -3.84 -16.08
N GLY A 109 -0.67 -2.96 -16.54
CA GLY A 109 -0.07 -3.04 -17.87
C GLY A 109 0.80 -4.28 -18.11
N THR A 110 1.18 -5.01 -17.06
CA THR A 110 1.95 -6.26 -17.15
C THR A 110 1.07 -7.49 -17.43
N ALA A 111 -0.26 -7.36 -17.36
CA ALA A 111 -1.16 -8.47 -17.69
C ALA A 111 -0.95 -8.96 -19.12
N GLU A 112 -1.01 -10.28 -19.34
CA GLU A 112 -0.78 -10.92 -20.65
C GLU A 112 -1.65 -10.30 -21.76
N LYS A 113 -2.91 -9.99 -21.42
CA LYS A 113 -3.88 -9.31 -22.29
C LYS A 113 -3.37 -7.99 -22.86
N TYR A 114 -2.56 -7.24 -22.12
CA TYR A 114 -2.04 -5.94 -22.57
C TYR A 114 -0.66 -6.03 -23.20
N LEU A 115 0.20 -6.92 -22.71
CA LEU A 115 1.53 -7.15 -23.31
C LEU A 115 1.45 -7.54 -24.79
N ALA A 116 0.42 -8.29 -25.19
CA ALA A 116 0.23 -8.71 -26.58
C ALA A 116 -0.47 -7.67 -27.47
N THR A 117 -1.09 -6.64 -26.89
CA THR A 117 -2.02 -5.75 -27.63
C THR A 117 -1.52 -4.32 -27.81
N THR A 118 -0.39 -3.95 -27.22
CA THR A 118 0.22 -2.62 -27.39
C THR A 118 1.72 -2.68 -27.64
N LYS A 119 2.26 -1.59 -28.17
CA LYS A 119 3.72 -1.33 -28.26
C LYS A 119 4.16 -0.19 -27.34
N MET A 120 3.25 0.33 -26.51
CA MET A 120 3.57 1.31 -25.47
C MET A 120 4.22 0.62 -24.27
N SER A 121 5.05 1.33 -23.52
CA SER A 121 5.54 0.82 -22.23
C SER A 121 4.36 0.53 -21.29
N PHE A 122 4.55 -0.46 -20.42
CA PHE A 122 3.48 -1.02 -19.62
C PHE A 122 2.90 0.01 -18.63
N GLU A 123 3.69 0.97 -18.17
CA GLU A 123 3.30 2.07 -17.29
C GLU A 123 2.24 2.94 -17.97
N PHE A 124 2.50 3.36 -19.22
CA PHE A 124 1.56 4.17 -19.99
C PHE A 124 0.29 3.40 -20.33
N LYS A 125 0.43 2.13 -20.76
CA LYS A 125 -0.74 1.31 -21.07
C LYS A 125 -1.56 1.03 -19.81
N GLY A 126 -0.90 0.76 -18.70
CA GLY A 126 -1.51 0.51 -17.40
C GLY A 126 -2.29 1.73 -16.91
N ALA A 127 -1.70 2.92 -17.01
CA ALA A 127 -2.37 4.16 -16.64
C ALA A 127 -3.64 4.44 -17.46
N ILE A 128 -3.60 4.23 -18.78
CA ILE A 128 -4.77 4.36 -19.65
C ILE A 128 -5.87 3.39 -19.20
N VAL A 129 -5.51 2.11 -19.00
CA VAL A 129 -6.46 1.08 -18.54
C VAL A 129 -7.05 1.43 -17.18
N ALA A 130 -6.22 1.91 -16.24
CA ALA A 130 -6.65 2.30 -14.91
C ALA A 130 -7.66 3.45 -14.94
N ARG A 131 -7.35 4.51 -15.70
CA ARG A 131 -8.23 5.68 -15.85
C ARG A 131 -9.58 5.29 -16.45
N GLU A 132 -9.55 4.54 -17.56
CA GLU A 132 -10.75 4.08 -18.25
C GLU A 132 -11.61 3.17 -17.36
N LEU A 133 -10.98 2.24 -16.63
CA LEU A 133 -11.67 1.35 -15.70
C LEU A 133 -12.37 2.14 -14.60
N ILE A 134 -11.67 3.02 -13.90
CA ILE A 134 -12.24 3.81 -12.79
C ILE A 134 -13.42 4.63 -13.29
N PHE A 135 -13.28 5.29 -14.44
CA PHE A 135 -14.35 6.08 -15.03
C PHE A 135 -15.56 5.21 -15.42
N SER A 136 -15.32 4.04 -16.02
CA SER A 136 -16.40 3.10 -16.40
C SER A 136 -17.17 2.52 -15.21
N LEU A 137 -16.52 2.44 -14.05
CA LEU A 137 -17.10 2.00 -12.77
C LEU A 137 -17.79 3.14 -11.99
N GLY A 138 -17.89 4.34 -12.58
CA GLY A 138 -18.53 5.50 -11.96
C GLY A 138 -17.66 6.23 -10.93
N GLY A 139 -16.34 6.01 -10.96
CA GLY A 139 -15.38 6.77 -10.17
C GLY A 139 -15.30 8.24 -10.61
N VAL A 140 -14.85 9.09 -9.69
CA VAL A 140 -14.71 10.54 -9.93
C VAL A 140 -13.54 10.79 -10.88
N GLU A 141 -13.68 11.75 -11.80
CA GLU A 141 -12.67 12.07 -12.80
C GLU A 141 -11.31 12.47 -12.17
N ASP A 142 -11.31 13.36 -11.18
CA ASP A 142 -10.09 13.77 -10.46
C ASP A 142 -9.38 12.58 -9.79
N GLN A 143 -10.12 11.59 -9.30
CA GLN A 143 -9.55 10.37 -8.73
C GLN A 143 -8.90 9.51 -9.83
N ALA A 144 -9.60 9.34 -10.96
CA ALA A 144 -9.09 8.60 -12.10
C ALA A 144 -7.82 9.25 -12.68
N ASP A 145 -7.80 10.58 -12.75
CA ASP A 145 -6.64 11.37 -13.20
C ASP A 145 -5.46 11.26 -12.24
N SER A 146 -5.70 11.32 -10.94
CA SER A 146 -4.67 11.14 -9.92
C SER A 146 -4.03 9.73 -9.99
N VAL A 147 -4.87 8.70 -10.11
CA VAL A 147 -4.41 7.32 -10.29
C VAL A 147 -3.62 7.18 -11.59
N CYS A 148 -4.12 7.75 -12.69
CA CYS A 148 -3.44 7.73 -13.98
C CYS A 148 -2.05 8.38 -13.91
N ASP A 149 -1.95 9.60 -13.39
CA ASP A 149 -0.68 10.33 -13.26
C ASP A 149 0.33 9.55 -12.40
N ALA A 150 -0.11 9.03 -11.26
CA ALA A 150 0.75 8.23 -10.39
C ALA A 150 1.29 6.99 -11.10
N ILE A 151 0.44 6.27 -11.84
CA ILE A 151 0.85 5.05 -12.57
C ILE A 151 1.79 5.38 -13.72
N VAL A 152 1.53 6.41 -14.52
CA VAL A 152 2.44 6.78 -15.63
C VAL A 152 3.86 6.99 -15.12
N ARG A 153 4.00 7.57 -13.92
CA ARG A 153 5.28 8.04 -13.40
C ARG A 153 5.90 7.12 -12.35
N HIS A 154 5.29 5.97 -12.04
CA HIS A 154 5.74 5.14 -10.92
C HIS A 154 7.15 4.53 -11.11
N GLN A 155 7.69 4.53 -12.33
CA GLN A 155 9.07 4.13 -12.64
C GLN A 155 10.02 5.29 -12.99
N ASP A 156 9.62 6.56 -12.82
CA ASP A 156 10.48 7.74 -13.03
C ASP A 156 11.50 7.93 -11.87
N ILE A 157 12.15 6.84 -11.41
CA ILE A 157 12.88 6.71 -10.13
C ILE A 157 14.31 7.26 -10.13
N PHE A 158 14.80 7.81 -11.25
CA PHE A 158 16.16 8.41 -11.34
C PHE A 158 16.20 9.79 -11.97
N VAL A 159 15.05 10.41 -12.25
CA VAL A 159 15.04 11.78 -12.77
C VAL A 159 15.48 12.71 -11.61
N LYS A 160 16.15 13.84 -11.90
CA LYS A 160 16.58 14.82 -10.89
C LYS A 160 15.78 16.12 -10.98
N GLY A 161 15.49 16.73 -9.82
CA GLY A 161 14.71 17.96 -9.72
C GLY A 161 13.21 17.85 -10.06
N GLY A 162 12.49 18.96 -9.89
CA GLY A 162 11.06 19.06 -10.17
C GLY A 162 10.16 18.35 -9.15
N ASN A 163 8.86 18.42 -9.42
CA ASN A 163 7.82 17.89 -8.53
C ASN A 163 7.07 16.72 -9.18
N ILE A 164 6.41 15.95 -8.33
CA ILE A 164 5.42 14.94 -8.67
C ILE A 164 4.20 15.14 -7.75
N THR A 165 3.08 14.52 -8.10
CA THR A 165 1.92 14.42 -7.21
C THR A 165 2.28 13.64 -5.95
N MET A 166 1.63 13.96 -4.83
CA MET A 166 1.84 13.26 -3.57
C MET A 166 1.56 11.76 -3.73
N ILE A 167 0.46 11.38 -4.40
CA ILE A 167 0.15 9.97 -4.67
C ILE A 167 1.25 9.32 -5.51
N GLY A 168 1.73 10.00 -6.55
CA GLY A 168 2.83 9.51 -7.39
C GLY A 168 4.12 9.28 -6.58
N GLN A 169 4.48 10.19 -5.67
CA GLN A 169 5.67 10.01 -4.83
C GLN A 169 5.53 8.86 -3.86
N ILE A 170 4.37 8.73 -3.20
CA ILE A 170 4.12 7.61 -2.28
C ILE A 170 4.22 6.31 -3.06
N LEU A 171 3.58 6.23 -4.25
CA LEU A 171 3.62 5.06 -5.11
C LEU A 171 5.06 4.71 -5.51
N GLN A 172 5.84 5.65 -6.08
CA GLN A 172 7.24 5.42 -6.44
C GLN A 172 8.07 4.82 -5.30
N LEU A 173 8.07 5.48 -4.14
CA LEU A 173 8.87 5.05 -2.98
C LEU A 173 8.42 3.67 -2.48
N SER A 174 7.11 3.43 -2.42
CA SER A 174 6.54 2.15 -1.97
C SER A 174 6.78 0.99 -2.94
N THR A 175 6.79 1.25 -4.25
CA THR A 175 7.14 0.24 -5.27
C THR A 175 8.61 -0.14 -5.17
N VAL A 176 9.53 0.84 -5.01
CA VAL A 176 10.96 0.56 -4.78
C VAL A 176 11.17 -0.29 -3.52
N LEU A 177 10.54 0.06 -2.41
CA LEU A 177 10.59 -0.74 -1.17
C LEU A 177 10.02 -2.15 -1.38
N GLY A 178 8.95 -2.29 -2.16
CA GLY A 178 8.31 -3.57 -2.47
C GLY A 178 9.10 -4.47 -3.42
N MET A 179 10.04 -3.91 -4.18
CA MET A 179 10.98 -4.64 -5.06
C MET A 179 12.28 -5.03 -4.33
N SER A 180 12.76 -4.21 -3.39
CA SER A 180 14.12 -4.34 -2.83
C SER A 180 14.25 -5.15 -1.53
N ILE A 181 13.22 -5.84 -1.04
CA ILE A 181 13.31 -6.62 0.21
C ILE A 181 12.91 -8.09 -0.01
N VAL A 182 13.92 -8.96 0.09
CA VAL A 182 13.98 -10.25 0.80
C VAL A 182 12.67 -11.03 0.89
N SER A 183 12.67 -12.29 0.41
CA SER A 183 11.65 -13.32 0.67
C SER A 183 10.92 -13.11 2.01
N ILE A 184 9.72 -12.54 1.95
CA ILE A 184 8.80 -12.55 3.08
C ILE A 184 8.32 -14.00 3.21
N PRO A 185 8.50 -14.66 4.36
CA PRO A 185 7.79 -15.91 4.61
C PRO A 185 6.31 -15.63 4.46
N ARG A 186 5.68 -16.36 3.54
CA ARG A 186 4.24 -16.43 3.26
C ARG A 186 3.39 -15.80 4.38
N LEU A 187 2.62 -14.77 4.08
CA LEU A 187 1.50 -14.32 4.92
C LEU A 187 0.51 -15.49 5.04
N THR A 188 0.75 -16.44 5.93
CA THR A 188 -0.27 -17.37 6.41
C THR A 188 -1.06 -16.64 7.48
N LEU A 189 -2.19 -16.07 7.09
CA LEU A 189 -3.27 -15.75 8.02
C LEU A 189 -3.80 -17.10 8.53
N ASP A 190 -3.28 -17.54 9.68
CA ASP A 190 -3.76 -18.77 10.30
C ASP A 190 -5.23 -18.60 10.71
N HIS A 191 -6.12 -19.23 9.95
CA HIS A 191 -7.49 -19.45 10.40
C HIS A 191 -7.46 -20.44 11.56
N ALA A 192 -7.68 -19.94 12.78
CA ALA A 192 -7.93 -20.79 13.94
C ALA A 192 -9.23 -21.60 13.70
N SER A 193 -9.08 -22.82 13.19
CA SER A 193 -10.16 -23.79 13.15
C SER A 193 -10.28 -24.43 14.54
N SER A 194 -11.40 -24.18 15.22
CA SER A 194 -11.71 -24.82 16.50
C SER A 194 -11.91 -26.32 16.29
N SER A 195 -10.94 -27.13 16.70
CA SER A 195 -11.10 -28.59 16.75
C SER A 195 -11.95 -28.99 17.96
N ARG A 196 -13.09 -29.61 17.68
CA ARG A 196 -13.94 -30.30 18.67
C ARG A 196 -13.14 -31.45 19.28
N GLN A 197 -12.94 -31.45 20.60
CA GLN A 197 -12.50 -32.64 21.31
C GLN A 197 -13.67 -33.62 21.45
N HIS A 198 -13.50 -34.84 20.91
CA HIS A 198 -14.27 -36.02 21.29
C HIS A 198 -13.82 -36.47 22.68
N GLY A 199 -14.78 -36.70 23.57
CA GLY A 199 -14.53 -37.18 24.93
C GLY A 199 -14.28 -38.69 24.99
N MET A 200 -13.48 -39.10 25.98
CA MET A 200 -13.61 -40.39 26.66
C MET A 200 -12.96 -40.33 28.05
N SER A 201 -13.77 -40.70 29.04
CA SER A 201 -13.54 -40.95 30.48
C SER A 201 -12.32 -41.87 30.75
N SER A 202 -11.52 -41.75 31.82
CA SER A 202 -11.88 -41.96 33.26
C SER A 202 -10.80 -41.46 34.27
N GLN A 203 -11.26 -41.01 35.44
CA GLN A 203 -10.56 -40.55 36.68
C GLN A 203 -10.11 -41.71 37.61
N PRO A 204 -9.53 -41.53 38.85
CA PRO A 204 -9.09 -40.31 39.56
C PRO A 204 -7.70 -40.38 40.26
N HIS A 205 -7.13 -39.23 40.65
CA HIS A 205 -6.53 -38.98 41.98
C HIS A 205 -6.26 -37.46 42.15
N SER A 206 -6.60 -36.91 43.32
CA SER A 206 -6.57 -35.49 43.74
C SER A 206 -5.66 -35.30 44.96
N PRO A 207 -5.44 -34.10 45.56
CA PRO A 207 -5.48 -32.70 45.06
C PRO A 207 -4.21 -31.86 45.46
N THR A 208 -3.95 -30.71 44.83
CA THR A 208 -3.51 -29.46 45.52
C THR A 208 -3.49 -28.20 44.62
N THR A 209 -4.30 -27.21 45.03
CA THR A 209 -4.11 -25.74 45.10
C THR A 209 -3.74 -24.86 43.88
N ASP A 210 -4.75 -24.06 43.48
CA ASP A 210 -4.82 -22.58 43.35
C ASP A 210 -3.96 -21.81 42.31
N ARG A 211 -4.69 -21.08 41.43
CA ARG A 211 -4.40 -19.75 40.78
C ARG A 211 -3.18 -19.66 39.84
N ASP A 212 -3.23 -19.11 38.63
CA ASP A 212 -3.95 -17.94 38.12
C ASP A 212 -4.32 -18.09 36.63
N ASN A 213 -5.48 -17.56 36.29
CA ASN A 213 -6.00 -17.45 34.93
C ASN A 213 -5.50 -16.13 34.33
N ASN A 214 -4.46 -16.18 33.47
CA ASN A 214 -4.07 -15.02 32.66
C ASN A 214 -3.97 -15.43 31.19
N ASN A 215 -5.14 -15.44 30.54
CA ASN A 215 -5.26 -15.72 29.12
C ASN A 215 -4.97 -14.43 28.33
N SER A 216 -3.71 -14.02 28.26
CA SER A 216 -3.28 -12.95 27.36
C SER A 216 -2.98 -13.55 25.98
N VAL A 217 -3.92 -13.38 25.05
CA VAL A 217 -3.71 -13.66 23.62
C VAL A 217 -2.51 -12.83 23.13
N PRO A 218 -1.49 -13.42 22.47
CA PRO A 218 -0.40 -12.64 21.90
C PRO A 218 -0.95 -11.78 20.76
N LYS A 219 -0.80 -10.45 20.87
CA LYS A 219 -1.02 -9.55 19.73
C LYS A 219 0.12 -9.79 18.73
N GLU A 220 -0.23 -10.25 17.54
CA GLU A 220 0.73 -10.39 16.44
C GLU A 220 1.42 -9.05 16.18
N ARG A 221 2.76 -9.07 16.09
CA ARG A 221 3.60 -7.89 15.83
C ARG A 221 4.24 -8.03 14.46
N LEU A 222 3.99 -7.08 13.57
CA LEU A 222 4.81 -6.90 12.37
C LEU A 222 5.93 -5.90 12.67
N VAL A 223 7.18 -6.32 12.48
CA VAL A 223 8.36 -5.45 12.56
C VAL A 223 8.87 -5.23 11.14
N TRP A 224 8.92 -3.97 10.71
CA TRP A 224 9.47 -3.58 9.42
C TRP A 224 10.92 -3.14 9.58
N ALA A 225 11.75 -3.43 8.58
CA ALA A 225 13.10 -2.90 8.44
C ALA A 225 13.17 -2.16 7.09
N LEU A 226 12.93 -0.86 7.11
CA LEU A 226 13.11 0.02 5.96
C LEU A 226 14.58 0.47 5.91
N CYS A 227 15.47 -0.34 5.33
CA CYS A 227 16.81 0.13 4.96
C CYS A 227 17.38 -0.71 3.80
N PRO A 228 17.62 -0.14 2.61
CA PRO A 228 18.48 -0.77 1.62
C PRO A 228 19.91 -0.70 2.15
N ARG A 229 20.54 -1.85 2.42
CA ARG A 229 22.00 -1.90 2.45
C ARG A 229 22.48 -1.86 1.01
N TYR A 230 23.06 -0.74 0.60
CA TYR A 230 23.96 -0.72 -0.56
C TYR A 230 25.29 -1.38 -0.17
#